data_AF-A0A963WPD0-F1
#
_entry.id   AF-A0A963WPD0-F1
#
_cell.length_a   1.000
_cell.length_b   1.000
_cell.length_c   1.000
_cell.angle_alpha   90.00
_cell.angle_beta   90.00
_cell.angle_gamma   90.00
#
_symmetry.space_group_name_H-M   'P 1'
#
loop_
_entity.id
_entity.type
_entity.pdbx_description
1 polymer ?
#
loop_
_entity_poly.entity_id
_entity_poly.type
_entity_poly.pdbx_seq_one_letter_code
_entity_poly.pdbx_strand_id
1 'polypeptide(L)'
;MIWIAIRMLTGDRTKFYGLLFGIAFSTLLITQQLTIFVNLVERGASSVYNVAEAEVWVMDPVSRTADVSYSMPSTALDKVRSVDGVEWAVPYLRANASVRT
;
A
#
# COMPACT_ATOMS: atom_id res chain seq x y z
N MET A 1 1.57 -42.06 17.01
CA MET A 1 1.66 -40.82 17.80
C MET A 1 0.60 -39.79 17.38
N ILE A 2 0.57 -39.32 16.13
CA ILE A 2 -0.42 -38.31 15.65
C ILE A 2 -1.89 -38.73 15.86
N TRP A 3 -2.20 -40.02 15.67
CA TRP A 3 -3.56 -40.54 15.80
C TRP A 3 -4.14 -40.40 17.22
N ILE A 4 -3.28 -40.60 18.23
CA ILE A 4 -3.68 -40.44 19.64
C ILE A 4 -3.96 -38.96 19.93
N ALA A 5 -3.13 -38.06 19.41
CA ALA A 5 -3.31 -36.62 19.56
C ALA A 5 -4.62 -36.11 18.92
N ILE A 6 -4.94 -36.58 17.70
CA ILE A 6 -6.21 -36.25 17.03
C ILE A 6 -7.40 -36.74 17.87
N ARG A 7 -7.33 -37.97 18.39
CA ARG A 7 -8.40 -38.55 19.21
C ARG A 7 -8.58 -37.81 20.55
N MET A 8 -7.50 -37.31 21.15
CA MET A 8 -7.56 -36.43 22.32
C MET A 8 -8.16 -35.06 21.99
N LEU A 9 -7.76 -34.47 20.86
CA LEU A 9 -8.22 -33.15 20.41
C LEU A 9 -9.72 -33.14 20.07
N THR A 10 -10.22 -34.19 19.40
CA THR A 10 -11.63 -34.30 18.99
C THR A 10 -12.53 -35.00 20.02
N GLY A 11 -11.97 -35.43 21.16
CA GLY A 11 -12.70 -36.18 22.18
C GLY A 11 -13.81 -35.39 22.86
N ASP A 12 -13.58 -34.08 23.08
CA ASP A 12 -14.57 -33.15 23.62
C ASP A 12 -15.02 -32.19 22.51
N ARG A 13 -16.21 -32.46 21.96
CA ARG A 13 -16.75 -31.72 20.80
C ARG A 13 -16.97 -30.24 21.11
N THR A 14 -17.41 -29.91 22.33
CA THR A 14 -17.67 -28.52 22.73
C THR A 14 -16.37 -27.73 22.79
N LYS A 15 -15.33 -28.28 23.42
CA LYS A 15 -14.00 -27.64 23.46
C LYS A 15 -13.37 -27.54 22.08
N PHE A 16 -13.49 -28.59 21.26
CA PHE A 16 -12.94 -28.61 19.91
C PHE A 16 -13.54 -27.50 19.03
N TYR A 17 -14.86 -27.40 18.97
CA TYR A 17 -15.52 -26.35 18.18
C TYR A 17 -15.30 -24.95 18.75
N GLY A 18 -15.26 -24.80 20.08
CA GLY A 18 -14.91 -23.53 20.71
C GLY A 18 -13.50 -23.05 20.35
N LEU A 19 -12.52 -23.95 20.39
CA LEU A 19 -11.14 -23.65 20.01
C LEU A 19 -11.02 -23.32 18.52
N LEU A 20 -11.62 -24.15 17.66
CA LEU A 20 -11.60 -23.96 16.22
C LEU A 20 -12.21 -22.62 15.82
N PHE A 21 -13.39 -22.30 16.37
CA PHE A 21 -14.06 -21.02 16.12
C PHE A 21 -13.25 -19.84 16.66
N GLY A 22 -12.70 -19.95 17.87
CA GLY A 22 -11.86 -18.91 18.46
C GLY A 22 -10.65 -18.59 17.60
N ILE A 23 -9.89 -19.62 17.19
CA ILE A 23 -8.72 -19.45 16.32
C ILE A 23 -9.13 -18.88 14.96
N ALA A 24 -10.14 -19.47 14.31
CA ALA A 24 -10.61 -19.01 13.00
C ALA A 24 -11.08 -17.54 13.05
N PHE A 25 -11.83 -17.16 14.09
CA PHE A 25 -12.31 -15.80 14.26
C PHE A 25 -11.17 -14.82 14.54
N SER A 26 -10.21 -15.17 15.41
CA SER A 26 -9.01 -14.35 15.62
C SER A 26 -8.20 -14.18 14.34
N THR A 27 -7.96 -15.24 13.58
CA THR A 27 -7.26 -15.17 12.29
C THR A 27 -8.01 -14.30 11.28
N LEU A 28 -9.34 -14.41 11.22
CA LEU A 28 -10.19 -13.57 10.37
C LEU A 28 -10.04 -12.08 10.74
N LEU A 29 -10.13 -11.73 12.03
CA LEU A 29 -10.00 -10.34 12.48
C LEU A 29 -8.60 -9.78 12.17
N ILE A 30 -7.54 -10.57 12.39
CA ILE A 30 -6.16 -10.16 12.05
C ILE A 30 -6.04 -9.92 10.54
N THR A 31 -6.59 -10.84 9.72
CA THR A 31 -6.54 -10.74 8.26
C THR A 31 -7.31 -9.52 7.76
N GLN A 32 -8.49 -9.24 8.32
CA GLN A 32 -9.28 -8.05 7.99
C GLN A 32 -8.50 -6.77 8.29
N GLN A 33 -7.91 -6.66 9.49
CA GLN A 33 -7.15 -5.48 9.89
C GLN A 33 -5.92 -5.27 9.00
N LEU A 34 -5.21 -6.34 8.66
CA LEU A 34 -4.06 -6.27 7.73
C LEU A 34 -4.49 -5.85 6.33
N THR A 35 -5.62 -6.38 5.82
CA THR A 35 -6.12 -6.02 4.49
C THR A 35 -6.47 -4.54 4.41
N ILE A 36 -7.12 -3.99 5.43
CA ILE A 36 -7.43 -2.54 5.51
C ILE A 36 -6.13 -1.73 5.51
N PHE A 37 -5.14 -2.14 6.29
CA PHE A 37 -3.84 -1.47 6.35
C PHE A 37 -3.13 -1.45 5.00
N VAL A 38 -3.02 -2.61 4.34
CA VAL A 38 -2.38 -2.72 3.02
C VAL A 38 -3.12 -1.85 2.00
N ASN A 39 -4.45 -1.89 1.98
CA ASN A 39 -5.23 -1.09 1.04
C ASN A 39 -5.06 0.42 1.27
N LEU A 40 -4.91 0.86 2.53
CA LEU A 40 -4.63 2.27 2.84
C LEU A 40 -3.25 2.70 2.32
N VAL A 41 -2.23 1.85 2.46
CA VAL A 41 -0.88 2.09 1.93
C VAL A 41 -0.91 2.14 0.40
N GLU A 42 -1.56 1.17 -0.26
CA GLU A 42 -1.70 1.14 -1.72
C GLU A 42 -2.41 2.38 -2.26
N ARG A 43 -3.49 2.83 -1.59
CA ARG A 43 -4.19 4.06 -1.96
C ARG A 43 -3.27 5.29 -1.86
N GLY A 44 -2.46 5.38 -0.80
CA GLY A 44 -1.49 6.47 -0.63
C GLY A 44 -0.41 6.50 -1.70
N ALA A 45 0.01 5.32 -2.18
CA ALA A 45 1.01 5.18 -3.24
C ALA A 45 0.42 5.23 -4.67
N SER A 46 -0.90 5.32 -4.83
CA SER A 46 -1.58 5.27 -6.13
C SER A 46 -1.11 6.35 -7.12
N SER A 47 -0.68 7.51 -6.62
CA SER A 47 -0.13 8.60 -7.44
C SER A 47 1.11 8.17 -8.24
N VAL A 48 1.94 7.33 -7.62
CA VAL A 48 3.17 6.78 -8.21
C VAL A 48 2.83 5.57 -9.09
N TYR A 49 2.02 4.64 -8.59
CA TYR A 49 1.69 3.40 -9.32
C TYR A 49 0.86 3.61 -10.59
N ASN A 50 0.05 4.67 -10.66
CA ASN A 50 -0.80 4.93 -11.81
C ASN A 50 -0.06 5.55 -13.01
N VAL A 51 1.22 5.92 -12.86
CA VAL A 51 2.05 6.40 -13.97
C VAL A 51 3.03 5.29 -14.35
N ALA A 52 2.71 4.56 -15.43
CA ALA A 52 3.45 3.36 -15.82
C ALA A 52 4.82 3.66 -16.43
N GLU A 53 4.97 4.83 -17.06
CA GLU A 53 6.16 5.22 -17.81
C GLU A 53 7.24 5.87 -16.94
N ALA A 54 6.90 6.28 -15.70
CA ALA A 54 7.83 6.99 -14.82
C ALA A 54 8.65 6.02 -13.97
N GLU A 55 9.95 5.97 -14.23
CA GLU A 55 10.89 5.15 -13.46
C GLU A 55 11.44 5.86 -12.20
N VAL A 56 11.58 7.18 -12.28
CA VAL A 56 12.18 8.00 -11.21
C VAL A 56 11.33 9.23 -10.93
N TRP A 57 11.12 9.50 -9.64
CA TRP A 57 10.38 10.67 -9.16
C TRP A 57 11.33 11.68 -8.52
N VAL A 58 11.29 12.92 -8.99
CA VAL A 58 12.03 14.03 -8.42
C VAL A 58 11.04 14.97 -7.74
N MET A 59 11.29 15.30 -6.48
CA MET A 59 10.42 16.13 -5.66
C MET A 59 11.22 17.05 -4.76
N ASP A 60 10.58 18.13 -4.29
CA ASP A 60 11.14 19.02 -3.29
C ASP A 60 11.37 18.25 -1.96
N PRO A 61 12.51 18.44 -1.26
CA PRO A 61 12.81 17.73 -0.01
C PRO A 61 11.82 18.02 1.13
N VAL A 62 11.05 19.11 1.06
CA VAL A 62 10.00 19.44 2.03
C VAL A 62 8.71 18.67 1.75
N SER A 63 8.56 18.09 0.56
CA SER A 63 7.40 17.28 0.19
C SER A 63 7.28 16.05 1.09
N ARG A 64 6.13 15.91 1.76
CA ARG A 64 5.84 14.77 2.66
C ARG A 64 4.78 13.82 2.11
N THR A 65 3.98 14.29 1.16
CA THR A 65 2.83 13.56 0.61
C THR A 65 2.67 13.92 -0.86
N ALA A 66 2.36 12.93 -1.70
CA ALA A 66 2.16 13.12 -3.14
C ALA A 66 0.90 13.93 -3.51
N ASP A 67 0.02 14.20 -2.55
CA ASP A 67 -1.18 15.03 -2.72
C ASP A 67 -0.92 16.52 -2.52
N VAL A 68 0.21 16.89 -1.88
CA VAL A 68 0.58 18.29 -1.66
C VAL A 68 1.63 18.68 -2.71
N SER A 69 1.23 19.55 -3.63
CA SER A 69 2.12 20.02 -4.69
C SER A 69 3.00 21.16 -4.21
N TYR A 70 4.28 20.87 -3.98
CA TYR A 70 5.31 21.89 -3.83
C TYR A 70 5.89 22.22 -5.21
N SER A 71 5.77 23.49 -5.60
CA SER A 71 6.26 23.95 -6.91
C SER A 71 7.79 23.95 -6.92
N MET A 72 8.39 23.28 -7.90
CA MET A 72 9.83 23.33 -8.15
C MET A 72 10.15 24.39 -9.22
N PRO A 73 11.34 25.01 -9.18
CA PRO A 73 11.80 25.90 -10.24
C PRO A 73 11.86 25.19 -11.60
N SER A 74 11.56 25.89 -12.68
CA SER A 74 11.64 25.33 -14.04
C SER A 74 13.05 24.83 -14.39
N THR A 75 14.08 25.47 -13.86
CA THR A 75 15.50 25.06 -14.02
C THR A 75 15.80 23.67 -13.44
N ALA A 76 14.98 23.18 -12.49
CA ALA A 76 15.15 21.83 -11.95
C ALA A 76 14.88 20.76 -13.01
N LEU A 77 13.93 21.01 -13.93
CA LEU A 77 13.64 20.08 -15.03
C LEU A 77 14.83 19.96 -15.98
N ASP A 78 15.43 21.09 -16.35
CA ASP A 78 16.61 21.11 -17.22
C ASP A 78 17.81 20.42 -16.56
N LYS A 79 17.97 20.60 -15.24
CA LYS A 79 18.99 19.89 -14.47
C LYS A 79 18.78 18.36 -14.50
N VAL A 80 17.56 17.89 -14.33
CA VAL A 80 17.25 16.45 -14.40
C VAL A 80 17.53 15.90 -15.80
N ARG A 81 17.14 16.62 -16.86
CA ARG A 81 17.42 16.25 -18.25
C ARG A 81 18.90 16.25 -18.61
N SER A 82 19.72 17.01 -17.89
CA SER A 82 21.18 17.06 -18.10
C SER A 82 21.94 15.89 -17.47
N VAL A 83 21.27 15.02 -16.69
CA VAL A 83 21.92 13.87 -16.05
C VAL A 83 22.10 12.76 -17.08
N ASP A 84 23.34 12.27 -17.22
CA ASP A 84 23.65 11.14 -18.09
C ASP A 84 22.79 9.92 -17.73
N GLY A 85 22.14 9.33 -18.75
CA GLY A 85 21.23 8.19 -18.58
C GLY A 85 19.75 8.56 -18.44
N VAL A 86 19.40 9.84 -18.30
CA VAL A 86 18.00 10.30 -18.39
C VAL A 86 17.63 10.47 -19.86
N GLU A 87 16.80 9.57 -20.40
CA GLU A 87 16.31 9.68 -21.77
C GLU A 87 15.38 10.88 -21.95
N TRP A 88 14.46 11.07 -21.00
CA TRP A 88 13.52 12.19 -20.99
C TRP A 88 13.03 12.48 -19.56
N ALA A 89 12.52 13.70 -19.37
CA ALA A 89 11.82 14.08 -18.15
C ALA A 89 10.74 15.11 -18.46
N VAL A 90 9.61 15.05 -17.75
CA VAL A 90 8.50 16.01 -17.85
C VAL A 90 8.01 16.41 -16.46
N PRO A 91 7.42 17.61 -16.30
CA PRO A 91 6.78 17.97 -15.05
C PRO A 91 5.53 17.12 -14.84
N TYR A 92 5.36 16.59 -13.63
CA TYR A 92 4.14 15.93 -13.21
C TYR A 92 3.20 16.94 -12.55
N LEU A 93 2.04 17.17 -13.18
CA LEU A 93 1.02 18.10 -12.68
C LEU A 93 -0.21 17.32 -12.24
N ARG A 94 -0.61 17.51 -10.97
CA ARG A 94 -1.78 16.87 -10.38
C ARG A 94 -2.57 17.90 -9.59
N ALA A 95 -3.89 17.88 -9.77
CA ALA A 95 -4.82 18.75 -9.05
C ALA A 95 -6.06 17.96 -8.64
N ASN A 96 -6.66 18.35 -7.51
CA ASN A 96 -7.93 17.76 -7.07
C ASN A 96 -9.09 18.40 -7.82
N ALA A 97 -9.94 17.58 -8.45
CA ALA A 97 -11.18 18.02 -9.06
C ALA A 97 -12.35 17.79 -8.08
N SER A 98 -13.14 18.83 -7.82
CA SER A 98 -14.39 18.69 -7.07
C SER A 98 -15.53 18.46 -8.04
N VAL A 99 -16.18 17.31 -7.92
CA VAL A 99 -17.44 17.02 -8.63
C VAL A 99 -18.57 17.20 -7.63
N ARG A 100 -19.48 18.14 -7.91
CA ARG A 100 -20.74 18.25 -7.18
C ARG A 100 -21.78 17.39 -7.90
N THR A 101 -22.19 16.31 -7.26
CA THR A 101 -23.40 15.54 -7.61
C THR A 101 -24.63 16.14 -6.95
#